data_AF-A0A198FEL5-F1
#
_entry.id   AF-A0A198FEL5-F1
#
_cell.length_a   1.000
_cell.length_b   1.000
_cell.length_c   1.000
_cell.angle_alpha   90.00
_cell.angle_beta   90.00
_cell.angle_gamma   90.00
#
_symmetry.space_group_name_H-M   'P 1'
#
loop_
_entity.id
_entity.type
_entity.pdbx_description
1 polymer ?
#
loop_
_entity_poly.entity_id
_entity_poly.type
_entity_poly.pdbx_seq_one_letter_code
_entity_poly.pdbx_strand_id
1 'polypeptide(L)'
;MSHYPDSYKRIQAEISNMLGNDIPLSSEERSRDRLLRVRKGMVHILSEVFPLIDDPKKQELYYWLEAISRISGAETVDAKLEDEKYE
;
A
#
# COMPACT_ATOMS: atom_id res chain seq x y z
N MET A 1 -13.00 4.02 29.21
CA MET A 1 -13.34 3.67 27.81
C MET A 1 -12.49 4.54 26.90
N SER A 2 -11.66 3.93 26.04
CA SER A 2 -10.89 4.67 25.04
C SER A 2 -11.87 5.26 24.02
N HIS A 3 -12.02 6.59 24.01
CA HIS A 3 -12.75 7.27 22.95
C HIS A 3 -11.81 7.39 21.75
N TYR A 4 -11.96 6.48 20.80
CA TYR A 4 -11.30 6.62 19.52
C TYR A 4 -11.80 7.88 18.81
N PRO A 5 -10.96 8.55 18.00
CA PRO A 5 -11.40 9.65 17.14
C PRO A 5 -12.53 9.22 16.21
N ASP A 6 -13.40 10.14 15.82
CA ASP A 6 -14.54 9.86 14.92
C ASP A 6 -14.08 9.25 13.57
N SER A 7 -12.86 9.54 13.15
CA SER A 7 -12.24 9.00 11.93
C SER A 7 -11.79 7.53 12.05
N TYR A 8 -11.69 6.97 13.26
CA TYR A 8 -11.11 5.65 13.50
C TYR A 8 -11.84 4.54 12.75
N LYS A 9 -13.18 4.51 12.80
CA LYS A 9 -13.97 3.46 12.13
C LYS A 9 -13.79 3.51 10.61
N ARG A 10 -13.74 4.71 10.03
CA ARG A 10 -13.50 4.93 8.60
C ARG A 10 -12.11 4.43 8.20
N ILE A 11 -11.08 4.85 8.94
CA ILE A 11 -9.68 4.45 8.69
C ILE A 11 -9.52 2.92 8.82
N GLN A 12 -10.13 2.30 9.83
CA GLN A 12 -10.07 0.84 9.99
C GLN A 12 -10.75 0.12 8.82
N ALA A 13 -11.89 0.60 8.33
CA ALA A 13 -12.54 0.01 7.15
C ALA A 13 -11.66 0.13 5.88
N GLU A 14 -11.01 1.27 5.68
CA GLU A 14 -10.05 1.49 4.58
C GLU A 14 -8.86 0.53 4.68
N ILE A 15 -8.31 0.34 5.90
CA ILE A 15 -7.21 -0.60 6.16
C ILE A 15 -7.66 -2.04 5.94
N SER A 16 -8.81 -2.46 6.47
CA SER A 16 -9.33 -3.82 6.27
C SER A 16 -9.53 -4.14 4.78
N ASN A 17 -10.02 -3.17 4.01
CA ASN A 17 -10.14 -3.32 2.55
C ASN A 17 -8.76 -3.46 1.87
N MET A 18 -7.74 -2.72 2.33
CA MET A 18 -6.37 -2.84 1.82
C MET A 18 -5.70 -4.17 2.22
N LEU A 19 -5.95 -4.65 3.43
CA LEU A 19 -5.48 -5.97 3.90
C LEU A 19 -6.17 -7.14 3.19
N GLY A 20 -7.29 -6.89 2.52
CA GLY A 20 -7.97 -7.86 1.66
C GLY A 20 -8.39 -9.12 2.41
N ASN A 21 -8.87 -10.11 1.65
CA ASN A 21 -9.15 -11.46 2.17
C ASN A 21 -8.16 -12.44 1.54
N ASP A 22 -7.88 -13.55 2.22
CA ASP A 22 -7.09 -14.65 1.66
C ASP A 22 -7.87 -15.34 0.54
N ILE A 23 -7.69 -14.85 -0.69
CA ILE A 23 -8.19 -15.49 -1.91
C ILE A 23 -7.31 -16.73 -2.15
N PRO A 24 -7.88 -17.88 -2.56
CA PRO A 24 -7.11 -19.08 -2.89
C PRO A 24 -6.39 -18.87 -4.23
N LEU A 25 -5.28 -18.15 -4.15
CA LEU A 25 -4.35 -17.86 -5.23
C LEU A 25 -3.07 -18.68 -5.07
N SER A 26 -2.32 -18.86 -6.15
CA SER A 26 -0.97 -19.40 -6.09
C SER A 26 -0.07 -18.51 -5.19
N SER A 27 1.08 -19.02 -4.75
CA SER A 27 1.97 -18.24 -3.89
C SER A 27 2.43 -16.93 -4.55
N GLU A 28 2.66 -16.98 -5.85
CA GLU A 28 3.12 -15.89 -6.70
C GLU A 28 2.01 -14.86 -6.94
N GLU A 29 0.81 -15.33 -7.27
CA GLU A 29 -0.38 -14.49 -7.42
C GLU A 29 -0.73 -13.74 -6.12
N ARG A 30 -0.60 -14.39 -4.95
CA ARG A 30 -0.76 -13.72 -3.65
C ARG A 30 0.30 -12.65 -3.43
N SER A 31 1.54 -12.89 -3.86
CA SER A 31 2.62 -11.90 -3.73
C SER A 31 2.32 -10.67 -4.57
N ARG A 32 1.95 -10.88 -5.83
CA ARG A 32 1.53 -9.82 -6.76
C ARG A 32 0.34 -9.03 -6.22
N ASP A 33 -0.69 -9.72 -5.74
CA ASP A 33 -1.88 -9.09 -5.16
C ASP A 33 -1.55 -8.23 -3.93
N ARG A 34 -0.72 -8.72 -3.01
CA ARG A 34 -0.25 -7.93 -1.85
C ARG A 34 0.50 -6.68 -2.30
N LEU A 35 1.40 -6.79 -3.28
CA LEU A 35 2.14 -5.63 -3.82
C LEU A 35 1.22 -4.59 -4.46
N LEU A 36 0.20 -5.02 -5.21
CA LEU A 36 -0.81 -4.12 -5.78
C LEU A 36 -1.58 -3.36 -4.69
N ARG A 37 -1.93 -4.04 -3.60
CA ARG A 37 -2.65 -3.42 -2.46
C ARG A 37 -1.76 -2.46 -1.69
N VAL A 38 -0.49 -2.78 -1.47
CA VAL A 38 0.51 -1.84 -0.93
C VAL A 38 0.59 -0.59 -1.80
N ARG A 39 0.78 -0.75 -3.11
CA ARG A 39 0.85 0.38 -4.05
C ARG A 39 -0.39 1.27 -3.98
N LYS A 40 -1.58 0.68 -3.93
CA LYS A 40 -2.84 1.43 -3.79
C LYS A 40 -2.87 2.24 -2.49
N GLY A 41 -2.48 1.63 -1.36
CA GLY A 41 -2.37 2.33 -0.08
C GLY A 41 -1.38 3.49 -0.11
N MET A 42 -0.24 3.30 -0.78
CA MET A 42 0.76 4.36 -0.93
C MET A 42 0.28 5.53 -1.75
N VAL A 43 -0.41 5.27 -2.86
CA VAL A 43 -1.02 6.34 -3.68
C VAL A 43 -2.01 7.13 -2.84
N HIS A 44 -2.88 6.47 -2.08
CA HIS A 44 -3.81 7.14 -1.18
C HIS A 44 -3.08 8.01 -0.14
N ILE A 45 -2.01 7.50 0.48
CA ILE A 45 -1.23 8.31 1.43
C ILE A 45 -0.65 9.54 0.74
N LEU A 46 0.05 9.38 -0.39
CA LEU A 46 0.73 10.49 -1.07
C LEU A 46 -0.23 11.55 -1.63
N SER A 47 -1.44 11.15 -2.06
CA SER A 47 -2.39 12.05 -2.72
C SER A 47 -3.47 12.61 -1.82
N GLU A 48 -3.91 11.88 -0.79
CA GLU A 48 -5.05 12.28 0.04
C GLU A 48 -4.66 12.59 1.49
N VAL A 49 -3.74 11.83 2.08
CA VAL A 49 -3.35 12.02 3.49
C VAL A 49 -2.22 13.04 3.61
N PHE A 50 -1.18 12.88 2.82
CA PHE A 50 0.08 13.62 2.91
C PHE A 50 -0.08 15.13 2.70
N PRO A 51 -0.88 15.62 1.73
CA PRO A 51 -1.08 17.07 1.55
C PRO A 51 -1.66 17.76 2.79
N LEU A 52 -2.47 17.04 3.58
CA LEU A 52 -3.17 17.56 4.75
C LEU A 52 -2.32 17.60 6.03
N ILE A 53 -1.15 16.97 6.01
CA ILE A 53 -0.22 17.01 7.15
C ILE A 53 0.49 18.38 7.12
N ASP A 54 0.42 19.10 8.22
CA ASP A 54 1.23 20.29 8.47
C ASP A 54 2.16 19.99 9.66
N ASP A 55 3.23 19.25 9.37
CA ASP A 55 4.20 18.74 10.35
C ASP A 55 5.61 18.82 9.75
N PRO A 56 6.63 19.28 10.51
CA PRO A 56 8.02 19.26 10.05
C PRO A 56 8.54 17.87 9.62
N LYS A 57 8.01 16.79 10.19
CA LYS A 57 8.31 15.39 9.83
C LYS A 57 7.66 14.95 8.52
N LYS A 58 6.81 15.78 7.92
CA LYS A 58 6.20 15.53 6.60
C LYS A 58 7.28 15.19 5.58
N GLN A 59 8.38 15.94 5.52
CA GLN A 59 9.43 15.69 4.53
C GLN A 59 10.12 14.34 4.72
N GLU A 60 10.34 13.90 5.97
CA GLU A 60 10.87 12.56 6.25
C GLU A 60 9.89 11.47 5.82
N LEU A 61 8.61 11.62 6.14
CA LEU A 61 7.55 10.70 5.70
C LEU A 61 7.47 10.61 4.17
N TYR A 62 7.62 11.73 3.46
CA TYR A 62 7.66 11.74 1.99
C TYR A 62 8.75 10.83 1.44
N TYR A 63 9.99 10.99 1.92
CA TYR A 63 11.12 10.23 1.39
C TYR A 63 11.01 8.75 1.69
N TRP A 64 10.49 8.38 2.87
CA TRP A 64 10.20 6.98 3.17
C TRP A 64 9.13 6.39 2.24
N LEU A 65 8.04 7.12 2.01
CA LEU A 65 6.99 6.69 1.08
C LEU A 65 7.51 6.59 -0.36
N GLU A 66 8.32 7.54 -0.81
CA GLU A 66 8.93 7.47 -2.15
C GLU A 66 9.81 6.22 -2.29
N ALA A 67 10.66 5.92 -1.31
CA ALA A 67 11.54 4.75 -1.32
C ALA A 67 10.74 3.43 -1.38
N ILE A 68 9.72 3.28 -0.54
CA ILE A 68 8.85 2.09 -0.53
C ILE A 68 8.12 1.94 -1.88
N SER A 69 7.74 3.05 -2.53
CA SER A 69 7.01 3.03 -3.79
C SER A 69 7.90 2.51 -4.91
N ARG A 70 9.18 2.90 -4.90
CA ARG A 70 10.18 2.45 -5.88
C ARG A 70 10.44 0.95 -5.75
N ILE A 71 10.64 0.46 -4.52
CA ILE A 71 10.83 -0.98 -4.26
C ILE A 71 9.60 -1.77 -4.71
N SER A 72 8.41 -1.35 -4.29
CA SER A 72 7.15 -2.02 -4.66
C SER A 72 6.92 -2.04 -6.17
N GLY A 73 7.35 -0.97 -6.87
CA GLY A 73 7.30 -0.88 -8.33
C GLY A 73 8.24 -1.86 -9.02
N ALA A 74 9.48 -1.99 -8.54
CA ALA A 74 10.48 -2.93 -9.07
C ALA A 74 10.00 -4.39 -8.95
N GLU A 75 9.53 -4.79 -7.77
CA GLU A 75 9.00 -6.15 -7.53
C GLU A 75 7.83 -6.49 -8.45
N THR A 76 7.00 -5.50 -8.82
CA THR A 76 5.89 -5.71 -9.75
C THR A 76 6.38 -5.91 -11.19
N VAL A 77 7.46 -5.25 -11.59
CA VAL A 77 8.07 -5.41 -12.92
C VAL A 77 8.76 -6.76 -13.02
N ASP A 78 9.52 -7.14 -12.00
CA ASP A 78 10.21 -8.43 -11.96
C ASP A 78 9.22 -9.59 -12.00
N ALA A 79 8.12 -9.52 -11.23
CA ALA A 79 7.06 -10.53 -11.28
C ALA A 79 6.41 -10.66 -12.68
N LYS A 80 6.26 -9.55 -13.42
CA LYS A 80 5.73 -9.61 -14.80
C LYS A 80 6.70 -10.23 -15.78
N LEU A 81 8.00 -9.95 -15.63
CA LEU A 81 9.04 -10.52 -16.47
C LEU A 81 9.22 -12.02 -16.22
N GLU A 82 8.95 -12.49 -15.02
CA GLU A 82 8.90 -13.93 -14.70
C GLU A 82 7.67 -14.61 -15.34
N ASP A 83 6.48 -14.00 -15.24
CA ASP A 83 5.25 -14.50 -15.88
C ASP A 83 5.43 -14.66 -17.42
N GLU A 84 6.02 -13.67 -18.09
CA GLU A 84 6.26 -13.67 -19.56
C GLU A 84 7.31 -14.71 -20.04
N LYS A 85 8.13 -15.26 -19.14
CA LYS A 85 9.17 -16.24 -19.49
C LYS A 85 8.64 -17.67 -19.62
N TYR A 86 7.45 -17.93 -19.08
CA TYR A 86 6.83 -19.26 -19.04
C TYR A 86 5.55 -19.37 -19.91
N GLU A 87 5.21 -18.32 -20.66
CA GLU A 87 4.24 -18.34 -21.79
C GLU A 87 4.93 -18.66 -23.13
#